data_AF-A0A4Y3KXG1-F1
#
_entry.id   AF-A0A4Y3KXG1-F1
#
_cell.length_a   1.000
_cell.length_b   1.000
_cell.length_c   1.000
_cell.angle_alpha   90.00
_cell.angle_beta   90.00
_cell.angle_gamma   90.00
#
_symmetry.space_group_name_H-M   'P 1'
#
loop_
_entity.id
_entity.type
_entity.pdbx_description
1 polymer ?
#
loop_
_entity_poly.entity_id
_entity_poly.type
_entity_poly.pdbx_seq_one_letter_code
_entity_poly.pdbx_strand_id
1 'polypeptide(L)'
;MVSPPLPEESPRAVARLSALCERLLTDLGPEVFERDDDGVGFVLTPPEGACPVYLLAWGDALILGFGAGGCRWELERSDADLDLVEEVVGAAVQGRVREVFGPSRSEVTLWFADGTEHRTAQADALSGCLPVPRWRSRPDRLREYAPY
;
A
#
# COMPACT_ATOMS: atom_id res chain seq x y z
N MET A 1 -22.77 -26.06 8.51
CA MET A 1 -21.53 -25.79 7.78
C MET A 1 -20.61 -25.12 8.79
N VAL A 2 -19.61 -25.84 9.30
CA VAL A 2 -18.65 -25.29 10.27
C VAL A 2 -17.60 -24.56 9.44
N SER A 3 -17.40 -23.27 9.67
CA SER A 3 -16.29 -22.55 9.04
C SER A 3 -14.99 -23.28 9.37
N PRO A 4 -14.08 -23.49 8.40
CA PRO A 4 -12.76 -24.02 8.72
C PRO A 4 -12.10 -23.13 9.78
N PRO A 5 -11.31 -23.69 10.70
CA PRO A 5 -10.52 -22.89 11.62
C PRO A 5 -9.66 -21.92 10.80
N LEU A 6 -9.60 -20.67 11.24
CA LEU A 6 -8.71 -19.70 10.62
C LEU A 6 -7.29 -20.27 10.68
N PRO A 7 -6.53 -20.20 9.57
CA PRO A 7 -5.15 -20.66 9.58
C PRO A 7 -4.37 -19.95 10.69
N GLU A 8 -3.56 -20.70 11.44
CA GLU A 8 -2.71 -20.13 12.48
C GLU A 8 -1.67 -19.21 11.85
N GLU A 9 -1.54 -18.02 12.41
CA GLU A 9 -0.62 -17.01 11.91
C GLU A 9 0.82 -17.53 11.90
N SER A 10 1.50 -17.41 10.75
CA SER A 10 2.92 -17.78 10.64
C SER A 10 3.77 -16.93 11.60
N PRO A 11 4.44 -17.50 12.62
CA PRO A 11 5.23 -16.73 13.59
C PRO A 11 6.36 -15.94 12.94
N ARG A 12 6.90 -16.45 11.81
CA ARG A 12 7.93 -15.77 11.03
C ARG A 12 7.40 -14.52 10.34
N ALA A 13 6.20 -14.60 9.75
CA ALA A 13 5.57 -13.46 9.10
C ALA A 13 5.26 -12.35 10.12
N VAL A 14 4.71 -12.73 11.28
CA VAL A 14 4.46 -11.81 12.40
C VAL A 14 5.74 -11.10 12.81
N ALA A 15 6.81 -11.85 13.08
CA ALA A 15 8.09 -11.27 13.48
C ALA A 15 8.66 -10.29 12.44
N ARG A 16 8.50 -10.61 11.14
CA ARG A 16 8.95 -9.73 10.05
C ARG A 16 8.15 -8.43 9.98
N LEU A 17 6.82 -8.50 10.08
CA LEU A 17 5.95 -7.31 10.10
C LEU A 17 6.20 -6.46 11.35
N SER A 18 6.38 -7.08 12.52
CA SER A 18 6.75 -6.34 13.73
C SER A 18 8.09 -5.62 13.58
N ALA A 19 9.10 -6.28 12.99
CA ALA A 19 10.39 -5.65 12.71
C ALA A 19 10.26 -4.50 11.71
N LEU A 20 9.43 -4.62 10.67
CA LEU A 20 9.13 -3.51 9.77
C LEU A 20 8.49 -2.34 10.53
N CYS A 21 7.49 -2.59 11.38
CA CYS A 21 6.84 -1.57 12.18
C CYS A 21 7.82 -0.87 13.14
N GLU A 22 8.76 -1.60 13.74
CA GLU A 22 9.79 -1.01 14.60
C GLU A 22 10.76 -0.13 13.82
N ARG A 23 11.17 -0.55 12.62
CA ARG A 23 11.99 0.28 11.72
C ARG A 23 11.25 1.56 11.34
N LEU A 24 10.00 1.46 10.88
CA LEU A 24 9.20 2.62 10.48
C LEU A 24 8.99 3.61 11.63
N LEU A 25 8.68 3.12 12.84
CA LEU A 25 8.57 3.98 14.02
C LEU A 25 9.91 4.67 14.35
N THR A 26 11.02 3.97 14.20
CA THR A 26 12.37 4.51 14.46
C THR A 26 12.75 5.57 13.43
N ASP A 27 12.46 5.32 12.15
CA ASP A 27 12.88 6.16 11.04
C ASP A 27 11.98 7.39 10.85
N LEU A 28 10.66 7.24 11.06
CA LEU A 28 9.66 8.27 10.77
C LEU A 28 9.12 8.98 12.02
N GLY A 29 9.30 8.39 13.20
CA GLY A 29 8.77 8.93 14.45
C GLY A 29 7.28 8.61 14.70
N PRO A 30 6.82 8.72 15.95
CA PRO A 30 5.46 8.41 16.38
C PRO A 30 4.39 9.39 15.86
N GLU A 31 4.78 10.54 15.33
CA GLU A 31 3.87 11.52 14.72
C GLU A 31 3.42 11.13 13.31
N VAL A 32 4.22 10.31 12.61
CA VAL A 32 3.93 9.80 11.28
C VAL A 32 3.46 8.35 11.34
N PHE A 33 4.00 7.55 12.25
CA PHE A 33 3.70 6.12 12.34
C PHE A 33 2.74 5.80 13.49
N GLU A 34 1.62 5.17 13.16
CA GLU A 34 0.69 4.58 14.12
C GLU A 34 0.58 3.08 13.88
N ARG A 35 0.73 2.28 14.96
CA ARG A 35 0.56 0.83 14.91
C ARG A 35 -0.88 0.47 15.27
N ASP A 36 -1.44 -0.50 14.57
CA ASP A 36 -2.75 -1.06 14.90
C ASP A 36 -2.68 -1.95 16.17
N ASP A 37 -3.82 -2.18 16.81
CA ASP A 37 -3.95 -2.93 18.07
C ASP A 37 -3.46 -4.39 17.92
N ASP A 38 -3.58 -4.96 16.71
CA ASP A 38 -3.10 -6.31 16.37
C ASP A 38 -1.56 -6.39 16.26
N GLY A 39 -0.85 -5.27 16.38
CA GLY A 39 0.61 -5.22 16.51
C GLY A 39 1.42 -5.42 15.23
N VAL A 40 0.78 -5.77 14.11
CA VAL A 40 1.41 -5.97 12.79
C VAL A 40 0.82 -5.08 11.68
N GLY A 41 -0.36 -4.53 11.89
CA GLY A 41 -0.94 -3.48 11.04
C GLY A 41 -0.39 -2.10 11.40
N PHE A 42 -0.45 -1.16 10.46
CA PHE A 42 -0.03 0.22 10.70
C PHE A 42 -0.71 1.21 9.75
N VAL A 43 -0.68 2.48 10.15
CA VAL A 43 -1.04 3.63 9.33
C VAL A 43 0.13 4.61 9.34
N LEU A 44 0.51 5.09 8.15
CA LEU A 44 1.43 6.21 8.01
C LEU A 44 0.63 7.48 7.74
N THR A 45 0.59 8.38 8.72
CA THR A 45 0.05 9.74 8.55
C THR A 45 1.05 10.55 7.74
N PRO A 46 0.74 10.89 6.47
CA PRO A 46 1.73 11.52 5.61
C PRO A 46 1.95 12.99 6.00
N PRO A 47 3.18 13.50 6.00
CA PRO A 47 3.42 14.94 5.96
C PRO A 47 2.83 15.54 4.67
N GLU A 48 2.76 16.87 4.60
CA GLU A 48 2.17 17.56 3.44
C GLU A 48 2.85 17.13 2.14
N GLY A 49 2.06 16.63 1.20
CA GLY A 49 2.54 16.18 -0.11
C GLY A 49 3.03 14.73 -0.18
N ALA A 50 3.28 14.06 0.95
CA ALA A 50 3.67 12.65 0.96
C ALA A 50 2.48 11.71 0.66
N CYS A 51 2.80 10.48 0.27
CA CYS A 51 1.80 9.49 -0.11
C CYS A 51 1.16 8.88 1.14
N PRO A 52 -0.17 8.77 1.28
CA PRO A 52 -0.75 8.00 2.38
C PRO A 52 -0.50 6.50 2.17
N VAL A 53 -0.16 5.80 3.25
CA VAL A 53 0.08 4.35 3.26
C VAL A 53 -0.52 3.73 4.51
N TYR A 54 -1.14 2.56 4.37
CA TYR A 54 -1.59 1.76 5.50
C TYR A 54 -1.46 0.28 5.18
N LEU A 55 -1.29 -0.53 6.22
CA LEU A 55 -1.35 -1.98 6.16
C LEU A 55 -2.39 -2.46 7.19
N LEU A 56 -3.46 -3.07 6.71
CA LEU A 56 -4.39 -3.82 7.56
C LEU A 56 -3.98 -5.29 7.56
N ALA A 57 -4.05 -5.92 8.72
CA ALA A 57 -3.80 -7.35 8.85
C ALA A 57 -5.01 -8.02 9.49
N TRP A 58 -5.47 -9.14 8.93
CA TRP A 58 -6.55 -9.93 9.51
C TRP A 58 -6.32 -11.42 9.24
N GLY A 59 -5.92 -12.17 10.27
CA GLY A 59 -5.46 -13.54 10.10
C GLY A 59 -4.30 -13.55 9.10
N ASP A 60 -4.36 -14.42 8.08
CA ASP A 60 -3.35 -14.47 7.03
C ASP A 60 -3.52 -13.42 5.92
N ALA A 61 -4.64 -12.68 5.90
CA ALA A 61 -4.87 -11.66 4.89
C ALA A 61 -4.20 -10.33 5.29
N LEU A 62 -3.58 -9.69 4.31
CA LEU A 62 -3.00 -8.36 4.41
C LEU A 62 -3.63 -7.45 3.34
N ILE A 63 -3.98 -6.22 3.71
CA ILE A 63 -4.42 -5.19 2.76
C ILE A 63 -3.46 -4.02 2.86
N LEU A 64 -2.61 -3.88 1.85
CA LEU A 64 -1.70 -2.74 1.72
C LEU A 64 -2.37 -1.67 0.87
N GLY A 65 -2.77 -0.57 1.49
CA GLY A 65 -3.38 0.57 0.82
C GLY A 65 -2.41 1.73 0.62
N PHE A 66 -2.60 2.44 -0.49
CA PHE A 66 -1.63 3.38 -0.99
C PHE A 66 -2.26 4.48 -1.87
N GLY A 67 -1.78 5.71 -1.71
CA GLY A 67 -2.23 6.83 -2.53
C GLY A 67 -3.62 7.36 -2.15
N ALA A 68 -3.92 8.57 -2.60
CA ALA A 68 -5.13 9.29 -2.21
C ALA A 68 -6.39 8.79 -2.95
N GLY A 69 -6.24 8.04 -4.05
CA GLY A 69 -7.35 7.38 -4.75
C GLY A 69 -7.68 5.99 -4.22
N GLY A 70 -6.99 5.53 -3.17
CA GLY A 70 -7.35 4.32 -2.43
C GLY A 70 -6.87 3.01 -3.06
N CYS A 71 -5.93 3.06 -4.00
CA CYS A 71 -5.31 1.86 -4.56
C CYS A 71 -4.81 0.92 -3.46
N ARG A 72 -4.96 -0.39 -3.68
CA ARG A 72 -4.56 -1.39 -2.69
C ARG A 72 -4.09 -2.69 -3.32
N TRP A 73 -3.38 -3.47 -2.52
CA TRP A 73 -3.09 -4.88 -2.77
C TRP A 73 -3.78 -5.72 -1.71
N GLU A 74 -4.35 -6.85 -2.14
CA GLU A 74 -4.83 -7.92 -1.27
C GLU A 74 -3.77 -9.00 -1.31
N LEU A 75 -3.14 -9.24 -0.15
CA LEU A 75 -1.90 -10.00 0.01
C LEU A 75 -2.08 -11.07 1.07
N GLU A 76 -1.16 -12.04 1.12
CA GLU A 76 -1.08 -13.03 2.17
C GLU A 76 0.16 -12.81 3.04
N ARG A 77 0.26 -13.51 4.18
CA ARG A 77 1.47 -13.54 5.02
C ARG A 77 2.59 -14.43 4.45
N SER A 78 2.75 -14.44 3.12
CA SER A 78 3.80 -15.17 2.43
C SER A 78 5.11 -14.39 2.39
N ASP A 79 6.26 -15.06 2.30
CA ASP A 79 7.56 -14.36 2.21
C ASP A 79 7.59 -13.38 1.03
N ALA A 80 7.02 -13.79 -0.12
CA ALA A 80 6.99 -12.98 -1.34
C ALA A 80 6.10 -11.74 -1.21
N ASP A 81 4.94 -11.86 -0.57
CA ASP A 81 4.07 -10.71 -0.34
C ASP A 81 4.66 -9.75 0.70
N LEU A 82 5.36 -10.27 1.70
CA LEU A 82 6.08 -9.44 2.68
C LEU A 82 7.27 -8.72 2.03
N ASP A 83 7.96 -9.33 1.07
CA ASP A 83 8.97 -8.64 0.24
C ASP A 83 8.31 -7.45 -0.50
N LEU A 84 7.15 -7.70 -1.14
CA LEU A 84 6.41 -6.65 -1.82
C LEU A 84 5.96 -5.53 -0.88
N VAL A 85 5.47 -5.85 0.33
CA VAL A 85 5.10 -4.85 1.34
C VAL A 85 6.30 -3.95 1.67
N GLU A 86 7.46 -4.54 1.93
CA GLU A 86 8.67 -3.78 2.27
C GLU A 86 9.13 -2.88 1.11
N GLU A 87 9.11 -3.39 -0.13
CA GLU A 87 9.49 -2.61 -1.32
C GLU A 87 8.53 -1.45 -1.61
N VAL A 88 7.22 -1.71 -1.53
CA VAL A 88 6.18 -0.69 -1.76
C VAL A 88 6.24 0.41 -0.70
N VAL A 89 6.33 0.04 0.58
CA VAL A 89 6.46 1.01 1.68
C VAL A 89 7.76 1.81 1.54
N GLY A 90 8.88 1.16 1.19
CA GLY A 90 10.15 1.83 0.96
C GLY A 90 10.08 2.86 -0.19
N ALA A 91 9.42 2.51 -1.30
CA ALA A 91 9.18 3.44 -2.40
C ALA A 91 8.31 4.64 -1.98
N ALA A 92 7.30 4.42 -1.12
CA ALA A 92 6.47 5.47 -0.53
C ALA A 92 7.28 6.49 0.27
N VAL A 93 8.03 5.97 1.23
CA VAL A 93 8.84 6.76 2.15
C VAL A 93 9.83 7.62 1.38
N GLN A 94 10.34 7.12 0.26
CA GLN A 94 11.30 7.84 -0.58
C GLN A 94 10.65 8.74 -1.65
N GLY A 95 9.32 8.90 -1.66
CA GLY A 95 8.61 9.73 -2.63
C GLY A 95 8.65 9.21 -4.07
N ARG A 96 8.96 7.93 -4.27
CA ARG A 96 9.04 7.29 -5.60
C ARG A 96 7.67 6.80 -6.05
N VAL A 97 6.70 7.70 -5.99
CA VAL A 97 5.29 7.40 -6.23
C VAL A 97 4.68 8.47 -7.10
N ARG A 98 3.94 8.01 -8.11
CA ARG A 98 3.04 8.84 -8.90
C ARG A 98 1.66 8.24 -8.90
N GLU A 99 0.65 9.07 -8.73
CA GLU A 99 -0.73 8.67 -8.91
C GLU A 99 -1.41 9.49 -10.00
N VAL A 100 -2.10 8.76 -10.86
CA VAL A 100 -2.85 9.31 -11.98
C VAL A 100 -4.32 9.11 -11.69
N PHE A 101 -5.10 10.19 -11.76
CA PHE A 101 -6.54 10.15 -11.53
C PHE A 101 -7.29 10.26 -12.85
N GLY A 102 -8.32 9.44 -12.99
CA GLY A 102 -9.34 9.58 -14.02
C GLY A 102 -10.74 9.54 -13.40
N PRO A 103 -11.80 9.60 -14.23
CA PRO A 103 -13.16 9.58 -13.72
C PRO A 103 -13.47 8.29 -12.94
N SER A 104 -13.66 8.43 -11.63
CA SER A 104 -13.94 7.33 -10.67
C SER A 104 -12.89 6.22 -10.66
N ARG A 105 -11.62 6.58 -10.86
CA ARG A 105 -10.49 5.63 -10.82
C ARG A 105 -9.17 6.33 -10.52
N SER A 106 -8.21 5.59 -9.99
CA SER A 106 -6.82 6.00 -9.96
C SER A 106 -5.89 4.84 -10.28
N GLU A 107 -4.67 5.17 -10.69
CA GLU A 107 -3.57 4.22 -10.81
C GLU A 107 -2.35 4.81 -10.13
N VAL A 108 -1.80 4.04 -9.20
CA VAL A 108 -0.53 4.31 -8.56
C VAL A 108 0.56 3.59 -9.34
N THR A 109 1.62 4.33 -9.62
CA THR A 109 2.88 3.84 -10.16
C THR A 109 3.97 4.06 -9.11
N LEU A 110 4.70 3.00 -8.82
CA LEU A 110 5.81 2.96 -7.88
C LEU A 110 7.10 2.65 -8.64
N TRP A 111 8.21 3.23 -8.20
CA TRP A 111 9.53 2.86 -8.66
C TRP A 111 10.38 2.31 -7.52
N PHE A 112 10.78 1.05 -7.66
CA PHE A 112 11.63 0.38 -6.68
C PHE A 112 13.10 0.80 -6.82
N ALA A 113 13.93 0.40 -5.86
CA ALA A 113 15.32 0.83 -5.79
C ALA A 113 16.19 0.33 -6.97
N ASP A 114 15.81 -0.80 -7.56
CA ASP A 114 16.44 -1.36 -8.77
C ASP A 114 15.97 -0.66 -10.06
N GLY A 115 15.06 0.32 -9.95
CA GLY A 115 14.48 1.05 -11.07
C GLY A 115 13.30 0.34 -11.74
N THR A 116 12.88 -0.82 -11.23
CA THR A 116 11.67 -1.49 -11.72
C THR A 116 10.43 -0.70 -11.34
N GLU A 117 9.41 -0.82 -12.19
CA GLU A 117 8.14 -0.11 -12.04
C GLU A 117 7.05 -1.10 -11.64
N HIS A 118 6.26 -0.75 -10.64
CA HIS A 118 5.09 -1.50 -10.24
C HIS A 118 3.84 -0.62 -10.31
N ARG A 119 2.73 -1.19 -10.81
CA ARG A 119 1.44 -0.47 -10.93
C ARG A 119 0.32 -1.19 -10.22
N THR A 120 -0.59 -0.42 -9.65
CA THR A 120 -1.90 -0.90 -9.22
C THR A 120 -2.95 0.15 -9.58
N ALA A 121 -4.16 -0.29 -9.86
CA ALA A 121 -5.25 0.61 -10.20
C ALA A 121 -6.53 0.19 -9.47
N GLN A 122 -7.31 1.19 -9.07
CA GLN A 122 -8.63 1.00 -8.51
C GLN A 122 -9.67 1.76 -9.33
N ALA A 123 -10.90 1.25 -9.34
CA ALA A 123 -12.06 1.96 -9.88
C ALA A 123 -13.26 1.79 -8.94
N ASP A 124 -13.99 2.87 -8.72
CA ASP A 124 -15.21 2.89 -7.89
C ASP A 124 -16.49 2.74 -8.75
N ALA A 125 -16.34 2.55 -10.06
CA ALA A 125 -17.43 2.38 -11.02
C ALA A 125 -17.43 0.97 -11.62
N LEU A 126 -18.60 0.48 -12.03
CA LEU A 126 -18.78 -0.83 -12.67
C LEU A 126 -17.82 -0.99 -13.87
N SER A 127 -16.95 -2.00 -13.77
CA SER A 127 -16.01 -2.40 -14.83
C SER A 127 -16.76 -2.70 -16.13
N GLY A 128 -16.46 -1.97 -17.21
CA GLY A 128 -16.90 -2.31 -18.57
C GLY A 128 -17.75 -1.28 -19.33
N CYS A 129 -18.21 -0.19 -18.71
CA CYS A 129 -19.00 0.83 -19.41
C CYS A 129 -18.21 2.03 -19.93
N LEU A 130 -16.88 2.05 -19.75
CA LEU A 130 -16.05 3.19 -20.13
C LEU A 130 -15.01 2.77 -21.17
N PRO A 131 -14.93 3.49 -22.32
CA PRO A 131 -13.97 3.17 -23.38
C PRO A 131 -12.51 3.25 -22.89
N VAL A 132 -11.64 2.55 -23.63
CA VAL A 132 -10.19 2.41 -23.43
C VAL A 132 -9.51 3.73 -23.01
N PRO A 133 -8.54 3.70 -22.06
CA PRO A 133 -8.38 4.74 -21.05
C PRO A 133 -7.47 5.88 -21.51
N ARG A 134 -8.03 6.87 -22.21
CA ARG A 134 -7.31 8.14 -22.49
C ARG A 134 -6.86 8.87 -21.22
N TRP A 135 -7.46 8.59 -20.08
CA TRP A 135 -7.10 9.22 -18.81
C TRP A 135 -5.66 8.96 -18.37
N ARG A 136 -5.03 7.84 -18.77
CA ARG A 136 -3.58 7.66 -18.52
C ARG A 136 -2.72 8.64 -19.31
N SER A 137 -3.15 8.98 -20.53
CA SER A 137 -2.47 9.94 -21.42
C SER A 137 -2.90 11.40 -21.19
N ARG A 138 -4.08 11.61 -20.60
CA ARG A 138 -4.70 12.91 -20.33
C ARG A 138 -5.48 12.82 -19.02
N PRO A 139 -4.77 12.78 -17.88
CA PRO A 139 -5.43 12.61 -16.60
C PRO A 139 -6.16 13.87 -16.17
N ASP A 140 -7.21 13.69 -15.38
CA ASP A 140 -7.92 14.82 -14.74
C ASP A 140 -7.01 15.47 -13.71
N ARG A 141 -6.21 14.65 -13.02
CA ARG A 141 -5.19 15.08 -12.07
C ARG A 141 -4.02 14.12 -12.09
N LEU A 142 -2.83 14.69 -11.98
CA LEU A 142 -1.58 13.99 -11.74
C LEU A 142 -1.06 14.41 -10.37
N ARG A 143 -0.60 13.45 -9.56
CA ARG A 143 0.09 13.72 -8.29
C ARG A 143 1.41 12.97 -8.24
N GLU A 144 2.47 13.70 -8.00
CA GLU A 144 3.77 13.15 -7.59
C GLU A 144 3.88 13.39 -6.09
N TYR A 145 4.26 12.35 -5.35
CA TYR A 145 4.32 12.43 -3.90
C TYR A 145 5.71 12.80 -3.44
N ALA A 146 5.79 13.64 -2.41
CA ALA A 146 7.03 13.93 -1.72
C ALA A 146 7.49 12.74 -0.87
N PRO A 147 8.79 12.64 -0.53
CA PRO A 147 9.25 11.76 0.54
C PRO A 147 8.59 12.09 1.88
N TYR A 148 8.60 11.10 2.77
CA TYR A 148 8.19 11.27 4.17
C TYR A 148 9.26 11.98 4.99
#